data_AF-A0A948CGQ8-F1
#
_entry.id   AF-A0A948CGQ8-F1
#
_cell.length_a   1.000
_cell.length_b   1.000
_cell.length_c   1.000
_cell.angle_alpha   90.00
_cell.angle_beta   90.00
_cell.angle_gamma   90.00
#
_symmetry.space_group_name_H-M   'P 1'
#
loop_
_entity.id
_entity.type
_entity.pdbx_description
1 polymer ?
#
loop_
_entity_poly.entity_id
_entity_poly.type
_entity_poly.pdbx_seq_one_letter_code
_entity_poly.pdbx_strand_id
1 'polypeptide(L)'
;GAEHVQVHGSRSADCGGWVYETVLGTLLGEPTIYDRSESAGHRWVPEGDVADLPLHPSFRSAWGDDDRVLRDFVVSSGSAAR
;
A
#
# COMPACT_ATOMS: atom_id res chain seq x y z
N GLY A 1 8.01 11.02 -9.57
CA GLY A 1 8.74 9.76 -9.80
C GLY A 1 9.09 9.12 -8.48
N ALA A 2 9.87 8.03 -8.51
CA ALA A 2 10.27 7.25 -7.34
C ALA A 2 10.97 8.09 -6.26
N GLU A 3 11.56 9.22 -6.64
CA GLU A 3 12.18 10.20 -5.74
C GLU A 3 11.21 10.85 -4.72
N HIS A 4 9.89 10.72 -4.94
CA HIS A 4 8.86 11.24 -4.02
C HIS A 4 8.38 10.20 -3.00
N VAL A 5 8.95 9.00 -2.99
CA VAL A 5 8.57 7.92 -2.08
C VAL A 5 9.78 7.49 -1.27
N GLN A 6 9.71 7.64 0.05
CA GLN A 6 10.63 6.97 0.96
C GLN A 6 10.14 5.54 1.17
N VAL A 7 10.87 4.58 0.62
CA VAL A 7 10.57 3.15 0.78
C VAL A 7 11.02 2.67 2.15
N HIS A 8 10.13 1.97 2.84
CA HIS A 8 10.40 1.35 4.14
C HIS A 8 10.53 -0.16 4.06
N GLY A 9 9.97 -0.76 3.01
CA GLY A 9 10.13 -2.18 2.72
C GLY A 9 9.60 -2.55 1.35
N SER A 10 10.09 -3.65 0.80
CA SER A 10 9.52 -4.27 -0.39
C SER A 10 9.43 -5.78 -0.25
N ARG A 11 8.52 -6.39 -0.99
CA ARG A 11 8.34 -7.83 -1.04
C ARG A 11 8.07 -8.28 -2.47
N SER A 12 8.94 -9.15 -2.97
CA SER A 12 8.77 -9.78 -4.28
C SER A 12 7.99 -11.07 -4.17
N ALA A 13 7.10 -11.31 -5.11
CA ALA A 13 6.34 -12.55 -5.27
C ALA A 13 6.48 -13.04 -6.71
N ASP A 14 6.96 -14.28 -6.87
CA ASP A 14 6.96 -14.97 -8.16
C ASP A 14 5.57 -15.58 -8.39
N CYS A 15 4.96 -15.22 -9.52
CA CYS A 15 3.63 -15.67 -9.90
C CYS A 15 3.63 -16.42 -11.23
N GLY A 16 4.64 -17.27 -11.47
CA GLY A 16 4.62 -18.23 -12.57
C GLY A 16 4.80 -17.59 -13.94
N GLY A 17 5.75 -16.67 -14.05
CA GLY A 17 6.12 -15.98 -15.30
C GLY A 17 6.31 -14.47 -15.14
N TRP A 18 5.84 -13.91 -14.03
CA TRP A 18 6.03 -12.52 -13.65
C TRP A 18 6.45 -12.44 -12.18
N VAL A 19 7.33 -11.49 -11.87
CA VAL A 19 7.69 -11.14 -10.50
C VAL A 19 7.01 -9.82 -10.16
N TYR A 20 6.15 -9.84 -9.15
CA TYR A 20 5.51 -8.65 -8.62
C TYR A 20 6.28 -8.18 -7.39
N GLU A 21 6.68 -6.91 -7.37
CA GLU A 21 7.23 -6.27 -6.17
C GLU A 21 6.16 -5.38 -5.55
N THR A 22 5.79 -5.68 -4.30
CA THR A 22 4.97 -4.79 -3.47
C THR A 22 5.90 -3.91 -2.66
N VAL A 23 5.77 -2.60 -2.80
CA VAL A 23 6.57 -1.62 -2.05
C VAL A 23 5.68 -0.90 -1.05
N LEU A 24 6.17 -0.80 0.19
CA LEU A 24 5.58 -0.05 1.27
C LEU A 24 6.45 1.18 1.54
N GLY A 25 5.86 2.37 1.46
CA GLY A 25 6.60 3.63 1.57
C GLY A 25 5.73 4.80 1.98
N THR A 26 6.38 5.86 2.45
CA THR A 26 5.73 7.15 2.73
C THR A 26 6.03 8.12 1.60
N LEU A 27 5.06 8.96 1.28
CA LEU A 27 5.23 10.04 0.32
C LEU A 27 5.98 11.22 0.95
N LEU A 28 7.00 11.72 0.27
CA LEU A 28 7.78 12.90 0.68
C LEU A 28 7.11 14.22 0.25
N GLY A 29 6.04 14.14 -0.52
CA GLY A 29 5.22 15.25 -0.99
C GLY A 29 3.94 14.74 -1.64
N GLU A 30 3.04 15.62 -2.05
CA GLU A 30 1.79 15.22 -2.70
C GLU A 30 2.06 14.59 -4.08
N PRO A 31 1.72 13.32 -4.30
CA PRO A 31 1.93 12.70 -5.59
C PRO A 31 0.85 13.17 -6.56
N THR A 32 1.24 13.37 -7.82
CA THR A 32 0.26 13.41 -8.90
C THR A 32 -0.11 11.98 -9.29
N ILE A 33 -1.39 11.64 -9.13
CA ILE A 33 -1.93 10.33 -9.48
C ILE A 33 -2.48 10.37 -10.90
N TYR A 34 -2.16 9.35 -11.69
CA TYR A 34 -2.67 9.19 -13.05
C TYR A 34 -3.27 7.80 -13.22
N ASP A 35 -4.55 7.73 -13.54
CA ASP A 35 -5.17 6.48 -13.99
C ASP A 35 -4.58 6.08 -15.35
N ARG A 36 -4.16 4.82 -15.47
CA ARG A 36 -3.68 4.22 -16.74
C ARG A 36 -4.67 3.17 -17.21
N SER A 37 -4.41 2.55 -18.37
CA SER A 37 -5.27 1.51 -18.95
C SER A 37 -5.53 0.31 -18.03
N GLU A 38 -4.67 0.09 -17.03
CA GLU A 38 -4.78 -0.99 -16.05
C GLU A 38 -5.35 -0.51 -14.70
N SER A 39 -5.76 0.76 -14.59
CA SER A 39 -6.32 1.36 -13.38
C SER A 39 -7.83 1.53 -13.51
N ALA A 40 -8.58 1.06 -12.51
CA ALA A 40 -10.01 1.38 -12.39
C ALA A 40 -10.27 2.72 -11.65
N GLY A 41 -9.27 3.21 -10.91
CA GLY A 41 -9.32 4.44 -10.13
C GLY A 41 -8.40 4.37 -8.91
N HIS A 42 -8.16 5.51 -8.27
CA HIS A 42 -7.36 5.62 -7.05
C HIS A 42 -8.09 6.43 -5.98
N ARG A 43 -7.83 6.11 -4.70
CA ARG A 43 -8.41 6.84 -3.56
C ARG A 43 -7.47 6.79 -2.36
N TRP A 44 -7.34 7.92 -1.67
CA TRP A 44 -6.77 8.00 -0.32
C TRP A 44 -7.83 7.58 0.70
N VAL A 45 -7.52 6.58 1.51
CA VAL A 45 -8.47 5.97 2.47
C VAL A 45 -7.84 6.03 3.86
N PRO A 46 -8.54 6.55 4.88
CA PRO A 46 -8.11 6.42 6.26
C PRO A 46 -7.88 4.95 6.63
N GLU A 47 -6.87 4.66 7.43
CA GLU A 47 -6.50 3.30 7.81
C GLU A 47 -7.67 2.55 8.47
N GLY A 48 -8.47 3.25 9.28
CA GLY A 48 -9.64 2.70 9.95
C GLY A 48 -10.73 2.22 8.98
N ASP A 49 -10.82 2.83 7.80
CA ASP A 49 -11.88 2.56 6.83
C ASP A 49 -11.47 1.46 5.82
N VAL A 50 -10.19 1.05 5.80
CA VAL A 50 -9.67 0.08 4.82
C VAL A 50 -10.40 -1.26 4.91
N ALA A 51 -10.71 -1.71 6.13
CA ALA A 51 -11.34 -3.01 6.37
C ALA A 51 -12.75 -3.12 5.76
N ASP A 52 -13.43 -1.98 5.58
CA ASP A 52 -14.81 -1.92 5.08
C ASP A 52 -14.90 -1.91 3.54
N LEU A 53 -13.76 -1.91 2.85
CA LEU A 53 -13.71 -1.87 1.40
C LEU A 53 -13.89 -3.27 0.75
N PRO A 54 -14.32 -3.32 -0.53
CA PRO A 54 -14.33 -4.56 -1.31
C PRO A 54 -12.90 -4.97 -1.71
N LEU A 55 -12.09 -5.32 -0.71
CA LEU A 55 -10.68 -5.69 -0.85
C LEU A 55 -10.52 -7.03 -1.59
N HIS A 56 -9.42 -7.15 -2.34
CA HIS A 56 -8.97 -8.43 -2.85
C HIS A 56 -8.77 -9.43 -1.69
N PRO A 57 -9.18 -10.71 -1.82
CA PRO A 57 -9.17 -11.67 -0.72
C PRO A 57 -7.82 -11.79 0.00
N SER A 58 -6.72 -11.87 -0.75
CA SER A 58 -5.38 -11.97 -0.15
C SER A 58 -4.99 -10.71 0.63
N PHE A 59 -5.39 -9.53 0.16
CA PHE A 59 -5.11 -8.27 0.87
C PHE A 59 -5.96 -8.17 2.14
N ARG A 60 -7.24 -8.56 2.08
CA ARG A 60 -8.10 -8.66 3.27
C ARG A 60 -7.47 -9.56 4.34
N SER A 61 -6.93 -10.72 3.94
CA SER A 61 -6.26 -11.63 4.88
C SER A 61 -5.04 -10.98 5.53
N ALA A 62 -4.17 -10.34 4.75
CA ALA A 62 -2.97 -9.69 5.28
C ALA A 62 -3.30 -8.48 6.16
N TRP A 63 -4.34 -7.71 5.83
CA TRP A 63 -4.79 -6.57 6.63
C TRP A 63 -5.36 -7.01 7.99
N GLY A 64 -6.09 -8.12 8.00
CA GLY A 64 -6.70 -8.70 9.19
C GLY A 64 -5.80 -9.59 10.03
N ASP A 65 -4.52 -9.76 9.65
CA ASP A 65 -3.59 -10.63 10.37
C ASP A 65 -3.40 -10.17 11.83
N ASP A 66 -3.25 -11.15 12.72
CA ASP A 66 -3.10 -10.95 14.16
C ASP A 66 -1.75 -10.34 14.51
N ASP A 67 -0.72 -10.57 13.68
CA ASP A 67 0.61 -9.97 13.85
C ASP A 67 0.63 -8.45 13.61
N ARG A 68 -0.43 -7.92 12.97
CA ARG A 68 -0.67 -6.52 12.63
C ARG A 68 0.44 -5.84 11.82
N VAL A 69 1.38 -6.59 11.25
CA VAL A 69 2.60 -6.02 10.64
C VAL A 69 2.25 -4.93 9.62
N LEU A 70 1.25 -5.18 8.77
CA LEU A 70 0.83 -4.23 7.74
C LEU A 70 0.12 -3.00 8.31
N ARG A 71 -0.71 -3.17 9.35
CA ARG A 71 -1.46 -2.07 9.99
C ARG A 71 -0.54 -1.17 10.80
N ASP A 72 0.36 -1.76 11.57
CA ASP A 72 1.33 -1.03 12.39
C ASP A 72 2.29 -0.22 11.53
N PHE A 73 2.69 -0.78 10.38
CA PHE A 73 3.45 -0.06 9.37
C PHE A 73 2.71 1.20 8.88
N VAL A 74 1.42 1.08 8.52
CA VAL A 74 0.62 2.22 8.04
C VAL A 74 0.46 3.30 9.11
N VAL A 75 0.19 2.91 10.36
CA VAL A 75 0.04 3.84 11.49
C VAL A 75 1.35 4.57 11.78
N SER A 76 2.48 3.84 11.83
CA SER A 76 3.81 4.41 12.04
C SER A 76 4.18 5.41 10.95
N SER A 77 3.86 5.07 9.70
CA SER A 77 4.11 5.92 8.52
C SER A 77 3.29 7.20 8.53
N GLY A 78 2.05 7.16 9.03
CA GLY A 78 1.17 8.33 9.16
C GLY A 78 1.57 9.26 10.31
N SER A 79 2.21 8.74 11.37
CA SER A 79 2.69 9.56 12.48
C SER A 79 3.99 10.31 12.19
N ALA A 80 4.79 9.84 11.22
CA ALA A 80 6.00 10.52 10.76
C ALA A 80 5.72 11.71 9.81
N ALA A 81 4.49 11.84 9.31
CA ALA A 81 4.07 12.89 8.39
C ALA A 81 3.39 14.10 9.09
N ARG A 82 3.51 14.23 10.42
CA ARG A 82 3.03 15.37 11.20
C ARG A 82 4.16 16.32 11.60
#